data_AF-A0A850XWL2-F1
#
_entry.id   AF-A0A850XWL2-F1
#
_cell.length_a   1.000
_cell.length_b   1.000
_cell.length_c   1.000
_cell.angle_alpha   90.00
_cell.angle_beta   90.00
_cell.angle_gamma   90.00
#
_symmetry.space_group_name_H-M   'P 1'
#
loop_
_entity.id
_entity.type
_entity.pdbx_description
1 polymer ?
#
loop_
_entity_poly.entity_id
_entity_poly.type
_entity_poly.pdbx_seq_one_letter_code
_entity_poly.pdbx_strand_id
1 'polypeptide(L)'
;RGRRQPEPDDSQYSQYSQYDTDHTTAAESGDERDLERWQRLYPPVGSAAERQRYKEEFGAGLRRYKELCAHMDGVSRRLAQLERQLEQEPEDSAHYQVLLPPLPEYQDKKQESKTLRSKLFHIKRMVSDYDKL
;
A
#
# COMPACT_ATOMS: atom_id res chain seq x y z
N ARG A 1 30.37 23.84 -18.95
CA ARG A 1 30.01 22.40 -18.98
C ARG A 1 28.96 22.14 -17.90
N GLY A 2 27.67 22.30 -18.19
CA GLY A 2 26.59 21.93 -17.28
C GLY A 2 26.09 20.53 -17.62
N ARG A 3 26.31 19.55 -16.75
CA ARG A 3 25.72 18.21 -16.90
C ARG A 3 24.22 18.33 -16.58
N ARG A 4 23.36 18.34 -17.60
CA ARG A 4 21.93 18.07 -17.40
C ARG A 4 21.82 16.63 -16.91
N GLN A 5 21.31 16.47 -15.69
CA GLN A 5 20.89 15.18 -15.17
C GLN A 5 19.73 14.67 -16.05
N PRO A 6 19.72 13.38 -16.44
CA PRO A 6 18.57 12.82 -17.15
C PRO A 6 17.37 12.79 -16.21
N GLU A 7 16.29 13.47 -16.60
CA GLU A 7 14.99 13.44 -15.93
C GLU A 7 14.44 11.99 -15.96
N PRO A 8 14.12 11.37 -14.81
CA PRO A 8 13.65 10.00 -14.79
C PRO A 8 12.13 9.92 -14.96
N ASP A 9 11.74 9.20 -16.03
CA ASP A 9 10.45 8.59 -16.39
C ASP A 9 9.27 8.75 -15.40
N ASP A 10 8.32 9.63 -15.74
CA ASP A 10 7.05 9.87 -15.01
C ASP A 10 6.04 8.71 -15.12
N SER A 11 6.33 7.68 -15.92
CA SER A 11 5.45 6.52 -16.12
C SER A 11 5.14 5.78 -14.81
N GLN A 12 6.06 5.80 -13.84
CA GLN A 12 5.82 5.22 -12.50
C GLN A 12 4.73 5.96 -11.70
N TYR A 13 4.54 7.26 -11.92
CA TYR A 13 3.50 8.04 -11.25
C TYR A 13 2.11 7.80 -11.87
N SER A 14 2.04 7.56 -13.18
CA SER A 14 0.78 7.27 -13.87
C SER A 14 0.15 5.95 -13.40
N GLN A 15 0.95 4.91 -13.18
CA GLN A 15 0.47 3.61 -12.68
C GLN A 15 -0.08 3.67 -11.23
N TYR A 16 0.25 4.72 -10.46
CA TYR A 16 -0.26 4.92 -9.11
C TYR A 16 -1.76 5.25 -9.08
N SER A 17 -2.26 5.95 -10.11
CA SER A 17 -3.68 6.36 -10.18
C SER A 17 -4.64 5.17 -10.09
N GLN A 18 -4.21 4.00 -10.58
CA GLN A 18 -4.99 2.77 -10.58
C GLN A 18 -5.28 2.21 -9.17
N TYR A 19 -4.49 2.58 -8.15
CA TYR A 19 -4.67 2.12 -6.77
C TYR A 19 -5.29 3.18 -5.85
N ASP A 20 -5.61 4.37 -6.38
CA ASP A 20 -6.24 5.45 -5.62
C ASP A 20 -7.78 5.27 -5.55
N THR A 21 -8.37 4.51 -6.47
CA THR A 21 -9.83 4.53 -6.71
C THR A 21 -10.70 3.60 -5.88
N ASP A 22 -10.17 2.61 -5.15
CA ASP A 22 -11.02 1.62 -4.48
C ASP A 22 -10.72 1.52 -2.98
N HIS A 23 -11.78 1.66 -2.16
CA HIS A 23 -11.84 1.60 -0.68
C HIS A 23 -11.68 2.90 0.12
N THR A 24 -12.42 3.95 -0.26
CA THR A 24 -12.86 4.99 0.69
C THR A 24 -14.23 4.61 1.24
N THR A 25 -14.27 3.75 2.27
CA THR A 25 -15.40 3.69 3.22
C THR A 25 -15.02 2.86 4.44
N ALA A 26 -15.09 3.51 5.61
CA ALA A 26 -15.02 2.99 6.98
C ALA A 26 -13.64 2.92 7.70
N ALA A 27 -13.60 3.65 8.83
CA ALA A 27 -12.64 3.62 9.95
C ALA A 27 -11.37 4.52 9.87
N GLU A 28 -11.58 5.83 10.09
CA GLU A 28 -10.58 6.91 10.13
C GLU A 28 -9.93 7.16 11.51
N SER A 29 -10.00 6.23 12.48
CA SER A 29 -9.30 6.44 13.78
C SER A 29 -7.81 6.03 13.76
N GLY A 30 -7.40 5.23 12.76
CA GLY A 30 -6.00 4.82 12.60
C GLY A 30 -5.11 5.80 11.84
N ASP A 31 -5.71 6.81 11.18
CA ASP A 31 -5.01 7.64 10.20
C ASP A 31 -4.25 8.81 10.85
N GLU A 32 -4.77 9.37 11.96
CA GLU A 32 -4.16 10.54 12.62
C GLU A 32 -2.78 10.25 13.24
N ARG A 33 -2.62 9.08 13.88
CA ARG A 33 -1.33 8.68 14.49
C ARG A 33 -0.26 8.37 13.46
N ASP A 34 -0.66 7.78 12.34
CA ASP A 34 0.23 7.52 11.22
C ASP A 34 0.61 8.84 10.54
N LEU A 35 -0.33 9.78 10.38
CA LEU A 35 -0.07 11.10 9.83
C LEU A 35 0.96 11.89 10.64
N GLU A 36 0.84 11.97 11.97
CA GLU A 36 1.82 12.67 12.82
C GLU A 36 3.22 12.05 12.70
N ARG A 37 3.30 10.71 12.66
CA ARG A 37 4.55 9.98 12.44
C ARG A 37 5.17 10.35 11.09
N TRP A 38 4.39 10.38 10.02
CA TRP A 38 4.90 10.70 8.69
C TRP A 38 5.34 12.15 8.55
N GLN A 39 4.65 13.10 9.19
CA GLN A 39 5.09 14.49 9.25
C GLN A 39 6.46 14.65 9.92
N ARG A 40 6.72 13.89 10.98
CA ARG A 40 8.02 13.91 11.68
C ARG A 40 9.14 13.23 10.89
N LEU A 41 8.85 12.10 10.24
CA LEU A 41 9.86 11.32 9.51
C LEU A 41 10.13 11.85 8.10
N TYR A 42 9.11 12.44 7.47
CA TYR A 42 9.16 12.99 6.12
C TYR A 42 8.66 14.43 6.14
N PRO A 43 9.43 15.38 6.71
CA PRO A 43 9.11 16.80 6.63
C PRO A 43 9.10 17.32 5.18
N PRO A 44 8.59 18.53 4.93
CA PRO A 44 8.68 19.18 3.61
C PRO A 44 10.11 19.16 3.07
N VAL A 45 10.24 18.80 1.79
CA VAL A 45 11.55 18.63 1.16
C VAL A 45 12.25 19.99 1.04
N GLY A 46 13.47 20.08 1.58
CA GLY A 46 14.26 21.31 1.53
C GLY A 46 15.36 21.32 0.46
N SER A 47 15.61 20.19 -0.21
CA SER A 47 16.71 20.06 -1.17
C SER A 47 16.49 18.97 -2.22
N ALA A 48 17.18 19.08 -3.36
CA ALA A 48 17.15 18.07 -4.41
C ALA A 48 17.69 16.70 -3.96
N ALA A 49 18.66 16.66 -3.04
CA ALA A 49 19.18 15.42 -2.48
C ALA A 49 18.14 14.73 -1.59
N GLU A 50 17.41 15.50 -0.78
CA GLU A 50 16.30 14.98 0.04
C GLU A 50 15.13 14.53 -0.81
N ARG A 51 14.78 15.27 -1.87
CA ARG A 51 13.79 14.87 -2.87
C ARG A 51 14.12 13.49 -3.45
N GLN A 52 15.37 13.29 -3.86
CA GLN A 52 15.81 12.04 -4.45
C GLN A 52 15.72 10.88 -3.44
N ARG A 53 16.13 11.10 -2.18
CA ARG A 53 15.96 10.13 -1.09
C ARG A 53 14.51 9.73 -0.91
N TYR A 54 13.59 10.70 -0.85
CA TYR A 54 12.16 10.45 -0.71
C TYR A 54 11.61 9.65 -1.90
N LYS A 55 12.04 9.97 -3.12
CA LYS A 55 11.63 9.25 -4.34
C LYS A 55 12.11 7.79 -4.33
N GLU A 56 13.33 7.52 -3.88
CA GLU A 56 13.87 6.16 -3.74
C GLU A 56 13.11 5.36 -2.68
N GLU A 57 12.85 5.96 -1.52
CA GLU A 57 12.06 5.33 -0.45
C GLU A 57 10.62 5.07 -0.87
N PHE A 58 10.01 6.01 -1.61
CA PHE A 58 8.70 5.83 -2.21
C PHE A 58 8.70 4.65 -3.18
N GLY A 59 9.68 4.56 -4.07
CA GLY A 59 9.80 3.46 -5.02
C GLY A 59 9.95 2.10 -4.34
N ALA A 60 10.76 2.02 -3.27
CA ALA A 60 10.90 0.80 -2.47
C ALA A 60 9.60 0.42 -1.74
N GLY A 61 8.94 1.39 -1.10
CA GLY A 61 7.65 1.17 -0.44
C GLY A 61 6.54 0.76 -1.41
N LEU A 62 6.52 1.34 -2.62
CA LEU A 62 5.52 1.00 -3.64
C LEU A 62 5.65 -0.44 -4.13
N ARG A 63 6.89 -0.95 -4.29
CA ARG A 63 7.10 -2.37 -4.62
C ARG A 63 6.53 -3.28 -3.54
N ARG A 64 6.84 -3.01 -2.28
CA ARG A 64 6.31 -3.76 -1.13
C ARG A 64 4.78 -3.69 -1.05
N TYR A 65 4.20 -2.53 -1.31
CA TYR A 65 2.74 -2.37 -1.32
C TYR A 65 2.08 -3.25 -2.40
N LYS A 66 2.64 -3.27 -3.61
CA LYS A 66 2.15 -4.13 -4.70
C LYS A 66 2.26 -5.62 -4.37
N GLU A 67 3.38 -6.05 -3.79
CA GLU A 67 3.57 -7.43 -3.34
C GLU A 67 2.52 -7.82 -2.29
N LEU A 68 2.23 -6.91 -1.36
CA LEU A 68 1.24 -7.11 -0.30
C LEU A 68 -0.19 -7.21 -0.87
N CYS A 69 -0.56 -6.33 -1.80
CA CYS A 69 -1.83 -6.44 -2.53
C CYS A 69 -1.95 -7.78 -3.25
N ALA A 70 -0.93 -8.17 -4.02
CA ALA A 70 -0.94 -9.45 -4.76
C ALA A 70 -1.06 -10.66 -3.84
N HIS A 71 -0.42 -10.62 -2.66
CA HIS A 71 -0.56 -11.65 -1.64
C HIS A 71 -1.99 -11.73 -1.11
N MET A 72 -2.57 -10.59 -0.73
CA MET A 72 -3.95 -10.51 -0.22
C MET A 72 -4.96 -11.00 -1.26
N ASP A 73 -4.80 -10.64 -2.54
CA ASP A 73 -5.62 -11.15 -3.65
C ASP A 73 -5.47 -12.66 -3.83
N GLY A 74 -4.27 -13.21 -3.59
CA GLY A 74 -4.02 -14.65 -3.57
C GLY A 74 -4.80 -15.35 -2.45
N VAL A 75 -4.79 -14.78 -1.24
CA VAL A 75 -5.55 -15.32 -0.09
C VAL A 75 -7.05 -15.24 -0.35
N SER A 76 -7.56 -14.09 -0.80
CA SER A 76 -8.98 -13.90 -1.12
C SER A 76 -9.47 -14.85 -2.21
N ARG A 77 -8.65 -15.13 -3.24
CA ARG A 77 -9.00 -16.11 -4.28
C ARG A 77 -9.09 -17.54 -3.73
N ARG A 78 -8.19 -17.93 -2.84
CA ARG A 78 -8.23 -19.27 -2.20
C ARG A 78 -9.47 -19.41 -1.33
N LEU A 79 -9.81 -18.37 -0.56
CA LEU A 79 -11.03 -18.32 0.24
C LEU A 79 -12.28 -18.50 -0.64
N ALA A 80 -12.42 -17.70 -1.70
CA ALA A 80 -13.55 -17.81 -2.61
C ALA A 80 -13.64 -19.18 -3.30
N GLN A 81 -12.50 -19.83 -3.58
CA GLN A 81 -12.49 -21.20 -4.12
C GLN A 81 -13.01 -22.22 -3.10
N LEU A 82 -12.61 -22.10 -1.83
CA LEU A 82 -13.04 -22.98 -0.75
C LEU A 82 -14.53 -22.79 -0.43
N GLU A 83 -15.03 -21.55 -0.42
CA GLU A 83 -16.45 -21.24 -0.25
C GLU A 83 -17.31 -21.94 -1.30
N ARG A 84 -16.90 -21.88 -2.59
CA ARG A 84 -17.59 -22.58 -3.68
C ARG A 84 -17.54 -24.09 -3.57
N GLN A 85 -16.47 -24.65 -2.98
CA GLN A 85 -16.36 -26.09 -2.75
C GLN A 85 -17.29 -26.53 -1.62
N LEU A 86 -17.42 -25.73 -0.56
CA LEU A 86 -18.37 -25.98 0.53
C LEU A 86 -19.82 -25.91 0.09
N GLU A 87 -20.18 -24.99 -0.82
CA GLU A 87 -21.52 -24.93 -1.42
C GLU A 87 -21.91 -26.20 -2.20
N GLN A 88 -20.94 -27.02 -2.59
CA GLN A 88 -21.14 -28.26 -3.36
C GLN A 88 -21.11 -29.53 -2.48
N GLU A 89 -20.81 -29.41 -1.18
CA GLU A 89 -20.76 -30.52 -0.21
C GLU A 89 -21.96 -30.49 0.74
N PRO A 90 -22.49 -31.65 1.20
CA PRO A 90 -23.62 -31.71 2.12
C PRO A 90 -23.29 -31.08 3.50
N GLU A 91 -24.30 -30.41 4.07
CA GLU A 91 -24.27 -29.47 5.22
C GLU A 91 -23.67 -30.01 6.54
N ASP A 92 -23.38 -31.31 6.65
CA ASP A 92 -22.90 -32.00 7.87
C ASP A 92 -21.37 -32.04 8.06
N SER A 93 -20.59 -31.29 7.27
CA SER A 93 -19.12 -31.36 7.36
C SER A 93 -18.55 -30.41 8.43
N ALA A 94 -17.86 -30.98 9.42
CA ALA A 94 -17.22 -30.29 10.55
C ALA A 94 -16.01 -29.39 10.16
N HIS A 95 -15.88 -28.98 8.90
CA HIS A 95 -14.64 -28.39 8.35
C HIS A 95 -14.59 -26.85 8.33
N TYR A 96 -15.59 -26.17 8.87
CA TYR A 96 -15.68 -24.70 8.88
C TYR A 96 -14.51 -23.99 9.60
N GLN A 97 -13.91 -24.64 10.60
CA GLN A 97 -12.88 -24.02 11.46
C GLN A 97 -11.44 -24.13 10.91
N VAL A 98 -11.19 -24.97 9.90
CA VAL A 98 -9.83 -25.20 9.35
C VAL A 98 -9.54 -24.30 8.13
N LEU A 99 -10.55 -23.59 7.62
CA LEU A 99 -10.49 -22.86 6.35
C LEU A 99 -10.29 -21.34 6.50
N LEU A 100 -10.32 -20.82 7.73
CA LEU A 100 -9.88 -19.46 7.97
C LEU A 100 -8.35 -19.46 7.81
N PRO A 101 -7.76 -18.72 6.84
CA PRO A 101 -6.33 -18.41 6.91
C PRO A 101 -6.07 -17.88 8.33
N PRO A 102 -4.90 -18.13 8.94
CA PRO A 102 -4.63 -17.66 10.30
C PRO A 102 -5.03 -16.19 10.39
N LEU A 103 -6.20 -15.95 11.00
CA LEU A 103 -6.90 -14.67 10.98
C LEU A 103 -5.98 -13.52 11.43
N PRO A 104 -5.03 -13.75 12.37
CA PRO A 104 -4.02 -12.75 12.73
C PRO A 104 -3.13 -12.34 11.55
N GLU A 105 -2.61 -13.27 10.75
CA GLU A 105 -1.66 -12.93 9.67
C GLU A 105 -2.33 -12.10 8.57
N TYR A 106 -3.59 -12.39 8.25
CA TYR A 106 -4.37 -11.60 7.29
C TYR A 106 -4.65 -10.19 7.81
N GLN A 107 -5.02 -10.05 9.09
CA GLN A 107 -5.27 -8.75 9.71
C GLN A 107 -3.99 -7.92 9.84
N ASP A 108 -2.86 -8.56 10.19
CA ASP A 108 -1.56 -7.91 10.27
C ASP A 108 -1.12 -7.36 8.90
N LYS A 109 -1.24 -8.17 7.84
CA LYS A 109 -0.94 -7.74 6.46
C LYS A 109 -1.89 -6.66 5.96
N LYS A 110 -3.16 -6.70 6.36
CA LYS A 110 -4.14 -5.65 6.07
C LYS A 110 -3.75 -4.33 6.74
N GLN A 111 -3.35 -4.38 8.01
CA GLN A 111 -2.89 -3.21 8.74
C GLN A 111 -1.58 -2.66 8.16
N GLU A 112 -0.64 -3.53 7.81
CA GLU A 112 0.60 -3.17 7.10
C GLU A 112 0.29 -2.46 5.77
N SER A 113 -0.66 -2.96 5.00
CA SER A 113 -1.10 -2.32 3.74
C SER A 113 -1.60 -0.90 3.97
N LYS A 114 -2.42 -0.70 5.01
CA LYS A 114 -2.99 0.61 5.35
C LYS A 114 -1.90 1.60 5.74
N THR A 115 -1.03 1.21 6.68
CA THR A 115 0.06 2.06 7.17
C THR A 115 1.06 2.38 6.05
N LEU A 116 1.37 1.41 5.18
CA LEU A 116 2.26 1.63 4.03
C LEU A 116 1.63 2.56 2.99
N ARG A 117 0.33 2.43 2.70
CA ARG A 117 -0.40 3.35 1.80
C ARG A 117 -0.37 4.79 2.35
N SER A 118 -0.65 4.98 3.64
CA SER A 118 -0.61 6.30 4.29
C SER A 118 0.79 6.94 4.19
N LYS A 119 1.85 6.16 4.46
CA LYS A 119 3.24 6.58 4.29
C LYS A 119 3.53 7.02 2.85
N LEU A 120 3.18 6.19 1.87
CA LEU A 120 3.45 6.44 0.46
C LEU A 120 2.74 7.71 -0.03
N PHE A 121 1.48 7.90 0.36
CA PHE A 121 0.72 9.10 0.02
C PHE A 121 1.38 10.36 0.57
N HIS A 122 1.83 10.34 1.82
CA HIS A 122 2.52 11.48 2.43
C HIS A 122 3.85 11.79 1.72
N ILE A 123 4.68 10.78 1.45
CA ILE A 123 5.96 10.98 0.73
C ILE A 123 5.71 11.53 -0.68
N LYS A 124 4.72 11.00 -1.40
CA LYS A 124 4.30 11.49 -2.73
C LYS A 124 3.94 12.97 -2.67
N ARG A 125 3.16 13.37 -1.66
CA ARG A 125 2.80 14.78 -1.45
C ARG A 125 4.03 15.64 -1.22
N MET A 126 4.96 15.24 -0.34
CA MET A 126 6.17 16.03 -0.06
C MET A 126 7.07 16.23 -1.28
N VAL A 127 7.20 15.21 -2.13
CA VAL A 127 7.95 15.32 -3.39
C VAL A 127 7.20 16.20 -4.41
N SER A 128 5.89 15.98 -4.57
CA SER A 128 5.08 16.74 -5.53
C SER A 128 4.98 18.22 -5.17
N ASP A 129 4.93 18.56 -3.88
CA ASP A 129 4.88 19.96 -3.45
C ASP A 129 6.21 20.65 -3.72
N TYR A 130 7.35 19.98 -3.54
CA TYR A 130 8.67 20.51 -3.91
C TYR A 130 8.83 20.71 -5.41
N ASP A 131 8.31 19.80 -6.24
CA ASP A 131 8.40 19.90 -7.70
C ASP A 131 7.55 21.02 -8.30
N LYS A 132 6.60 21.57 -7.52
CA LYS A 132 5.75 22.69 -7.92
C LYS A 132 6.34 24.06 -7.52
N LEU A 133 7.34 24.08 -6.62
CA LEU A 133 8.02 25.30 -6.17
C LEU A 133 9.02 25.79 -7.23
#